data_AF-A0A344UAB3-F1
#
_entry.id   AF-A0A344UAB3-F1
#
_cell.length_a   1.000
_cell.length_b   1.000
_cell.length_c   1.000
_cell.angle_alpha   90.00
_cell.angle_beta   90.00
_cell.angle_gamma   90.00
#
_symmetry.space_group_name_H-M   'P 1'
#
loop_
_entity.id
_entity.type
_entity.pdbx_description
1 polymer ?
#
loop_
_entity_poly.entity_id
_entity_poly.type
_entity_poly.pdbx_seq_one_letter_code
_entity_poly.pdbx_strand_id
1 'polypeptide(L)' 'MSSEQTTMSGPVHLSLPSPPPDPVSGCLECLGIAVTRANARSVGDHSKATDANVVLRTHLREDHGAE' A
#
# COMPACT_ATOMS: atom_id res chain seq x y z
N MET A 1 -0.72 43.40 -23.73
CA MET A 1 -0.67 42.11 -24.44
C MET A 1 -0.21 41.10 -23.41
N SER A 2 -1.12 40.33 -22.81
CA SER A 2 -0.73 39.28 -21.87
C SER A 2 -0.02 38.18 -22.65
N SER A 3 1.25 37.95 -22.34
CA SER A 3 1.98 36.81 -22.86
C SER A 3 1.43 35.55 -22.21
N GLU A 4 0.57 34.84 -22.94
CA GLU A 4 0.10 33.51 -22.55
C GLU A 4 1.30 32.56 -22.58
N GLN A 5 1.70 32.11 -21.40
CA GLN A 5 2.87 31.26 -21.22
C GLN A 5 2.45 29.81 -21.50
N THR A 6 2.84 29.28 -22.66
CA THR A 6 2.49 27.92 -23.14
C THR A 6 3.41 26.82 -22.59
N THR A 7 4.25 27.13 -21.60
CA THR A 7 5.16 26.15 -21.02
C THR A 7 4.43 25.23 -20.06
N MET A 8 4.84 23.96 -20.02
CA MET A 8 4.36 22.99 -19.04
C MET A 8 4.54 23.54 -17.63
N SER A 9 3.52 23.33 -16.78
CA SER A 9 3.63 23.63 -15.35
C SER A 9 4.81 22.87 -14.74
N GLY A 10 5.34 23.39 -13.64
CA GLY A 10 6.45 22.77 -12.92
C GLY A 10 6.14 21.34 -12.45
N PRO A 11 7.16 20.59 -12.00
CA PRO A 11 6.99 19.21 -11.55
C PRO A 11 5.97 19.10 -10.41
N VAL A 12 5.08 18.10 -10.50
CA VAL A 12 4.18 17.76 -9.40
C VAL A 12 4.97 16.99 -8.34
N HIS A 13 4.99 17.52 -7.11
CA HIS A 13 5.57 16.82 -5.96
C HIS A 13 4.55 15.87 -5.34
N LEU A 14 4.87 14.57 -5.35
CA LEU A 14 4.09 13.54 -4.66
C LEU A 14 4.81 13.12 -3.38
N SER A 15 4.03 12.92 -2.31
CA SER A 15 4.52 12.32 -1.08
C SER A 15 4.84 10.84 -1.27
N LEU A 16 5.76 10.31 -0.46
CA LEU A 16 6.01 8.87 -0.43
C LEU A 16 4.76 8.11 0.05
N PRO A 17 4.50 6.91 -0.50
CA PRO A 17 3.40 6.08 -0.03
C PRO A 17 3.62 5.64 1.41
N SER A 18 2.52 5.43 2.13
CA SER A 18 2.57 4.88 3.49
C SER A 18 3.21 3.49 3.50
N PRO A 19 3.92 3.13 4.58
CA PRO A 19 4.53 1.81 4.69
C PRO A 19 3.46 0.71 4.66
N PRO A 20 3.83 -0.52 4.26
CA PRO A 20 2.96 -1.69 4.36
C PRO A 20 2.45 -1.88 5.80
N PRO A 21 1.18 -2.28 6.00
CA PRO A 21 0.65 -2.53 7.35
C PRO A 21 1.30 -3.76 8.00
N ASP A 22 1.37 -3.74 9.33
CA ASP A 22 1.86 -4.85 10.14
C ASP A 22 0.70 -5.75 10.62
N PRO A 23 0.89 -7.08 10.65
CA PRO A 23 -0.11 -8.00 11.17
C PRO A 23 -0.24 -7.90 12.70
N VAL A 24 -1.47 -8.05 13.22
CA VAL A 24 -1.71 -8.15 14.66
C VAL A 24 -1.25 -9.51 15.18
N SER A 25 -0.48 -9.49 16.27
CA SER A 25 0.01 -10.71 16.91
C SER A 25 -1.15 -11.57 17.43
N GLY A 26 -1.12 -12.86 17.10
CA GLY A 26 -2.16 -13.83 17.52
C GLY A 26 -3.36 -13.92 16.58
N CYS A 27 -3.49 -13.05 15.58
CA CYS A 27 -4.52 -13.18 14.55
C CYS A 27 -4.05 -14.08 13.40
N LEU A 28 -4.74 -15.21 13.20
CA LEU A 28 -4.39 -16.19 12.16
C LEU A 28 -4.62 -15.64 10.74
N GLU A 29 -5.68 -14.85 10.53
CA GLU A 29 -5.99 -14.20 9.25
C GLU A 29 -4.88 -13.21 8.86
N CYS A 30 -4.51 -12.31 9.79
CA CYS A 30 -3.36 -11.41 9.66
C CYS A 30 -2.09 -12.16 9.24
N LEU A 31 -1.77 -13.27 9.91
CA LEU A 31 -0.60 -14.09 9.60
C LEU A 31 -0.68 -14.67 8.18
N GLY A 32 -1.84 -15.21 7.78
CA GLY A 32 -2.04 -15.76 6.44
C GLY A 32 -1.84 -14.73 5.33
N ILE A 33 -2.36 -13.51 5.52
CA ILE A 33 -2.16 -12.40 4.59
C ILE A 33 -0.69 -11.98 4.54
N ALA A 34 -0.01 -11.90 5.70
CA ALA A 34 1.41 -11.55 5.79
C ALA A 34 2.31 -12.59 5.09
N VAL A 35 2.00 -13.88 5.22
CA VAL A 35 2.69 -14.97 4.52
C VAL A 35 2.46 -14.87 3.02
N THR A 36 1.22 -14.62 2.58
CA THR A 36 0.90 -14.42 1.16
C THR A 36 1.70 -13.28 0.56
N ARG A 37 1.80 -12.15 1.27
CA ARG A 37 2.64 -10.99 0.91
C ARG A 37 4.12 -11.36 0.79
N ALA A 38 4.65 -12.07 1.78
CA ALA A 38 6.06 -12.47 1.80
C ALA A 38 6.39 -13.41 0.62
N ASN A 39 5.52 -14.40 0.36
CA ASN A 39 5.67 -15.33 -0.74
C ASN A 39 5.61 -14.62 -2.10
N ALA A 40 4.65 -13.71 -2.29
CA ALA A 40 4.56 -12.90 -3.52
C ALA A 40 5.84 -12.08 -3.76
N ARG A 41 6.38 -11.43 -2.73
CA ARG A 41 7.67 -10.73 -2.82
C ARG A 41 8.81 -11.66 -3.18
N SER A 42 8.86 -12.87 -2.60
CA SER A 42 9.94 -13.82 -2.85
C SER A 42 10.06 -14.27 -4.30
N VAL A 43 8.95 -14.27 -5.05
CA VAL A 43 8.89 -14.64 -6.47
C VAL A 43 8.84 -13.43 -7.42
N GLY A 44 8.95 -12.20 -6.90
CA GLY A 44 8.91 -10.96 -7.69
C GLY A 44 7.51 -10.47 -8.08
N ASP A 45 6.45 -11.07 -7.55
CA ASP A 45 5.07 -10.64 -7.79
C ASP A 45 4.69 -9.46 -6.87
N HIS A 46 5.17 -8.26 -7.24
CA HIS A 46 4.95 -7.04 -6.46
C HIS A 46 3.51 -6.52 -6.54
N SER A 47 2.77 -6.86 -7.60
CA SER A 47 1.34 -6.55 -7.70
C SER A 47 0.57 -7.29 -6.61
N LYS A 48 0.73 -8.61 -6.53
CA LYS A 48 0.08 -9.42 -5.49
C LYS A 48 0.55 -9.07 -4.07
N ALA A 49 1.82 -8.70 -3.90
CA ALA A 49 2.32 -8.21 -2.62
C ALA A 49 1.63 -6.90 -2.18
N THR A 50 1.26 -6.05 -3.14
CA THR A 50 0.53 -4.80 -2.88
C THR A 50 -0.94 -5.08 -2.60
N ASP A 51 -1.58 -5.98 -3.33
CA ASP A 51 -2.95 -6.42 -3.06
C ASP A 51 -3.07 -7.01 -1.65
N ALA A 52 -2.10 -7.81 -1.21
CA ALA A 52 -2.06 -8.33 0.15
C ALA A 52 -1.97 -7.22 1.22
N ASN A 53 -1.34 -6.07 0.92
CA ASN A 53 -1.38 -4.93 1.83
C ASN A 53 -2.76 -4.30 1.91
N VAL A 54 -3.48 -4.20 0.80
CA VAL A 54 -4.85 -3.67 0.77
C VAL A 54 -5.79 -4.57 1.57
N VAL A 55 -5.70 -5.89 1.37
CA VAL A 55 -6.47 -6.88 2.13
C VAL A 55 -6.15 -6.78 3.63
N LEU A 56 -4.86 -6.68 4.00
CA LEU A 56 -4.48 -6.54 5.41
C LEU A 56 -5.04 -5.25 6.03
N ARG A 57 -5.01 -4.11 5.33
CA ARG A 57 -5.62 -2.86 5.85
C ARG A 57 -7.12 -2.99 6.06
N THR A 58 -7.83 -3.68 5.15
CA THR A 58 -9.27 -3.89 5.30
C THR A 58 -9.57 -4.74 6.53
N HIS A 59 -8.86 -5.86 6.69
CA HIS A 59 -9.01 -6.72 7.87
C HIS A 59 -8.64 -5.99 9.18
N LEU A 60 -7.55 -5.21 9.20
CA LEU A 60 -7.18 -4.41 10.37
C LEU A 60 -8.27 -3.41 10.77
N ARG A 61 -8.90 -2.75 9.79
CA ARG A 61 -9.99 -1.81 10.03
C ARG A 61 -11.25 -2.50 10.54
N GLU A 62 -11.60 -3.65 9.96
CA GLU A 62 -12.85 -4.35 10.24
C GLU A 62 -12.80 -5.18 11.55
N ASP A 63 -11.70 -5.87 11.81
CA ASP A 63 -11.57 -6.83 12.91
C ASP A 63 -10.73 -6.31 14.10
N HIS A 64 -9.90 -5.28 13.87
CA HIS A 64 -8.95 -4.80 14.88
C HIS A 64 -9.06 -3.30 15.22
N GLY A 65 -9.92 -2.55 14.53
CA GLY A 65 -10.06 -1.10 14.73
C GLY A 65 -8.75 -0.33 14.53
N ALA A 66 -7.80 -0.92 13.82
CA ALA A 66 -6.51 -0.31 13.51
C ALA A 66 -6.62 0.38 12.14
N GLU A 67 -6.37 1.68 12.12
CA GLU A 67 -6.39 2.55 10.94
C GLU A 67 -5.05 2.49 10.18
#